data_AF-A0A6J4GTZ6-F1
#
_entry.id   AF-A0A6J4GTZ6-F1
#
_cell.length_a   1.000
_cell.length_b   1.000
_cell.length_c   1.000
_cell.angle_alpha   90.00
_cell.angle_beta   90.00
_cell.angle_gamma   90.00
#
_symmetry.space_group_name_H-M   'P 1'
#
loop_
_entity.id
_entity.type
_entity.pdbx_description
1 polymer ?
#
loop_
_entity_poly.entity_id
_entity_poly.type
_entity_poly.pdbx_seq_one_letter_code
_entity_poly.pdbx_strand_id
1 'polypeptide(L)' 'MKKQLANSAPLGLLGFGMTTILLNIHNMGFFPVSAVIISMGIFYEGIAQIIAGIIAFKRSNIFAATAFTSYGFF' A
#
# COMPACT_ATOMS: atom_id res chain seq x y z
N MET A 1 -24.99 2.09 -18.67
CA MET A 1 -23.74 1.33 -18.42
C MET A 1 -23.44 1.31 -16.93
N LYS A 2 -23.24 0.14 -16.33
CA LYS A 2 -22.78 0.01 -14.93
C LYS A 2 -21.32 0.48 -14.89
N LYS A 3 -21.00 1.54 -14.15
CA LYS A 3 -19.64 2.09 -14.08
C LYS A 3 -18.74 1.08 -13.34
N GLN A 4 -17.93 0.33 -14.07
CA GLN A 4 -17.01 -0.65 -13.48
C GLN A 4 -15.78 0.09 -12.96
N LEU A 5 -15.55 0.06 -11.66
CA LEU A 5 -14.35 0.65 -11.05
C LEU A 5 -13.12 -0.20 -11.40
N ALA A 6 -11.97 0.44 -11.63
CA ALA A 6 -10.69 -0.22 -11.86
C ALA A 6 -10.27 -1.10 -10.66
N ASN A 7 -9.42 -2.11 -10.88
CA ASN A 7 -8.96 -2.99 -9.80
C ASN A 7 -7.85 -2.30 -9.02
N SER A 8 -8.10 -2.00 -7.75
CA SER A 8 -7.13 -1.37 -6.87
C SER A 8 -6.16 -2.34 -6.19
N ALA A 9 -6.37 -3.66 -6.31
CA ALA A 9 -5.51 -4.65 -5.66
C ALA A 9 -4.03 -4.56 -6.07
N PRO A 10 -3.67 -4.36 -7.35
CA PRO A 10 -2.26 -4.19 -7.73
C PRO A 10 -1.62 -2.96 -7.07
N LEU A 11 -2.37 -1.87 -6.90
CA LEU A 11 -1.86 -0.66 -6.26
C LEU A 11 -1.51 -0.92 -4.79
N GLY A 12 -2.44 -1.53 -4.04
CA GLY A 12 -2.21 -1.82 -2.63
C GLY A 12 -1.11 -2.85 -2.39
N LEU A 13 -1.01 -3.88 -3.25
CA LEU A 13 0.01 -4.92 -3.12
C LEU A 13 1.42 -4.41 -3.46
N LEU A 14 1.56 -3.56 -4.48
CA LEU A 14 2.87 -3.00 -4.83
C LEU A 14 3.35 -1.98 -3.80
N GLY A 15 2.44 -1.16 -3.26
CA GLY A 15 2.74 -0.23 -2.15
C GLY A 15 3.31 -0.95 -0.94
N PHE A 16 2.57 -1.94 -0.45
CA PHE A 16 2.99 -2.78 0.66
C PHE A 16 4.28 -3.54 0.38
N GLY A 17 4.34 -4.25 -0.76
CA GLY A 17 5.45 -5.14 -1.09
C GLY A 17 6.77 -4.40 -1.25
N MET A 18 6.79 -3.28 -1.98
CA MET A 18 8.03 -2.52 -2.20
C MET A 18 8.55 -1.88 -0.91
N THR A 19 7.67 -1.28 -0.11
CA THR A 19 8.09 -0.67 1.16
C THR A 19 8.59 -1.72 2.14
N THR A 20 7.93 -2.88 2.20
CA THR A 20 8.37 -4.03 3.00
C THR A 20 9.77 -4.51 2.58
N ILE A 21 10.04 -4.65 1.28
CA ILE A 21 11.35 -5.06 0.77
C ILE A 21 12.42 -4.05 1.20
N LEU A 22 12.19 -2.75 0.98
CA LEU A 22 13.15 -1.70 1.32
C LEU A 22 13.45 -1.64 2.82
N LEU A 23 12.41 -1.73 3.65
CA LEU A 23 12.55 -1.71 5.11
C LEU A 23 13.31 -2.96 5.61
N ASN A 24 13.05 -4.13 5.02
CA ASN A 24 13.75 -5.34 5.43
C ASN A 24 15.21 -5.38 4.97
N ILE A 25 15.54 -4.83 3.80
CA ILE A 25 16.95 -4.68 3.40
C ILE A 25 17.69 -3.74 4.36
N HIS A 26 17.03 -2.68 4.84
CA HIS A 26 17.54 -1.86 5.94
C HIS A 26 17.73 -2.68 7.22
N ASN A 27 16.72 -3.45 7.65
CA ASN A 27 16.79 -4.27 8.87
C ASN A 27 17.90 -5.35 8.80
N MET A 28 18.25 -5.82 7.62
CA MET A 28 19.38 -6.73 7.38
C MET A 28 20.75 -6.02 7.46
N GLY A 29 20.80 -4.70 7.67
CA GLY A 29 22.02 -3.93 7.85
C GLY A 29 22.74 -3.51 6.57
N PHE A 30 22.12 -3.66 5.39
CA PHE A 30 22.76 -3.29 4.12
C PHE A 30 22.84 -1.77 3.90
N PHE A 31 21.87 -1.00 4.40
CA PHE A 31 21.88 0.46 4.34
C PHE A 31 21.10 1.08 5.52
N PRO A 32 21.41 2.33 5.93
CA PRO A 32 20.67 3.03 6.98
C PRO A 32 19.27 3.43 6.54
N VAL A 33 18.39 3.76 7.50
CA VAL A 33 17.11 4.40 7.17
C VAL A 33 17.38 5.68 6.39
N SER A 34 16.72 5.81 5.24
CA SER A 34 16.87 6.95 4.36
C SER A 34 15.53 7.62 4.09
N ALA A 35 15.59 8.84 3.57
CA ALA A 35 14.40 9.56 3.10
C ALA A 35 13.59 8.76 2.07
N VAL A 36 14.20 7.83 1.34
CA VAL A 36 13.51 6.95 0.38
C VAL A 36 12.55 6.01 1.09
N ILE A 37 12.98 5.34 2.17
CA ILE A 37 12.14 4.42 2.94
C ILE A 37 10.96 5.17 3.56
N ILE A 38 11.25 6.31 4.18
CA ILE A 38 10.22 7.15 4.82
C ILE A 38 9.22 7.66 3.78
N SER A 39 9.69 8.13 2.62
CA SER A 39 8.80 8.62 1.55
C SER A 39 7.96 7.50 0.96
N MET A 40 8.52 6.30 0.77
CA MET A 40 7.80 5.12 0.30
C MET A 40 6.71 4.69 1.28
N GLY A 41 7.02 4.69 2.59
CA GLY A 41 6.06 4.43 3.66
C GLY A 41 4.91 5.43 3.65
N ILE A 42 5.19 6.73 3.56
CA ILE A 42 4.13 7.75 3.60
C ILE A 42 3.26 7.74 2.34
N PHE A 43 3.89 7.76 1.16
CA PHE A 43 3.16 8.02 -0.08
C PHE A 43 2.63 6.75 -0.75
N TYR A 44 3.39 5.65 -0.72
CA TYR A 44 3.08 4.46 -1.51
C TYR A 44 2.41 3.37 -0.68
N GLU A 45 3.04 2.91 0.41
CA GLU A 45 2.36 2.06 1.38
C GLU A 45 1.26 2.84 2.11
N GLY A 46 1.46 4.11 2.43
CA GLY A 46 0.49 4.87 3.20
C GLY A 46 -0.70 5.36 2.36
N ILE A 47 -0.55 6.55 1.79
CA ILE A 47 -1.64 7.26 1.09
C ILE A 47 -2.20 6.43 -0.08
N ALA A 48 -1.34 5.90 -0.95
CA ALA A 48 -1.82 5.17 -2.13
C ALA A 48 -2.54 3.86 -1.78
N GLN A 49 -2.13 3.17 -0.71
CA GLN A 49 -2.79 1.95 -0.25
C GLN A 49 -4.11 2.25 0.47
N ILE A 50 -4.21 3.34 1.24
CA ILE A 50 -5.49 3.83 1.79
C ILE A 50 -6.47 4.10 0.64
N ILE A 51 -6.03 4.78 -0.42
CA ILE A 51 -6.85 5.03 -1.62
C ILE A 51 -7.26 3.71 -2.28
N ALA A 52 -6.34 2.73 -2.36
CA ALA A 52 -6.64 1.40 -2.88
C ALA A 52 -7.73 0.68 -2.05
N GLY A 53 -7.68 0.83 -0.73
CA GLY A 53 -8.70 0.33 0.21
C GLY A 53 -10.06 0.98 0.00
N ILE A 54 -10.12 2.30 -0.17
CA ILE A 54 -11.36 3.04 -0.47
C ILE A 54 -11.97 2.58 -1.81
N ILE A 55 -11.15 2.39 -2.84
CA ILE A 55 -11.61 1.89 -4.15
C ILE A 55 -12.12 0.44 -4.02
N ALA A 56 -11.43 -0.40 -3.23
CA ALA A 56 -11.85 -1.77 -2.98
C ALA A 56 -13.20 -1.83 -2.24
N PHE A 57 -13.43 -0.93 -1.28
CA PHE A 57 -14.71 -0.81 -0.59
C PHE A 57 -15.84 -0.47 -1.57
N LYS A 58 -15.62 0.50 -2.47
CA LYS A 58 -16.58 0.85 -3.53
C LYS A 58 -16.82 -0.28 -4.54
N ARG A 59 -15.94 -1.27 -4.60
CA ARG A 59 -16.09 -2.50 -5.39
C ARG A 59 -16.70 -3.68 -4.61
N SER A 60 -17.14 -3.44 -3.37
CA SER A 60 -17.61 -4.49 -2.46
C SER A 60 -16.57 -5.58 -2.15
N ASN A 61 -15.28 -5.29 -2.34
CA ASN A 61 -14.20 -6.19 -1.91
C ASN A 61 -13.78 -5.82 -0.49
N ILE A 62 -14.47 -6.42 0.49
CA ILE A 62 -14.27 -6.12 1.92
C ILE A 62 -12.89 -6.56 2.40
N PHE A 63 -12.37 -7.69 1.91
CA PHE A 63 -11.03 -8.16 2.28
C PHE A 63 -9.97 -7.13 1.93
N ALA A 64 -9.95 -6.68 0.67
CA ALA A 64 -8.99 -5.69 0.20
C ALA A 64 -9.22 -4.32 0.86
N ALA A 65 -10.48 -3.93 1.09
CA ALA A 65 -10.80 -2.69 1.79
C ALA A 65 -10.20 -2.66 3.20
N THR A 66 -10.44 -3.70 3.99
CA THR A 66 -9.91 -3.82 5.36
C THR A 66 -8.39 -3.92 5.34
N ALA A 67 -7.82 -4.83 4.54
CA ALA A 67 -6.38 -5.05 4.51
C ALA A 67 -5.62 -3.79 4.07
N PHE A 68 -5.97 -3.20 2.92
CA PHE A 68 -5.21 -2.05 2.40
C PHE A 68 -5.39 -0.79 3.25
N THR A 69 -6.58 -0.56 3.83
CA THR A 69 -6.76 0.60 4.71
C THR A 69 -5.96 0.42 6.01
N SER A 70 -5.98 -0.78 6.61
CA SER A 70 -5.23 -1.03 7.85
C SER A 70 -3.71 -0.93 7.63
N TYR A 71 -3.18 -1.59 6.61
CA TYR A 71 -1.74 -1.55 6.33
C TYR A 71 -1.26 -0.18 5.82
N GLY A 72 -2.12 0.62 5.18
CA GLY A 72 -1.73 1.98 4.78
C GLY A 72 -1.73 3.00 5.93
N PHE A 73 -2.21 2.63 7.12
CA PHE A 73 -2.05 3.46 8.32
C PHE A 73 -0.97 2.93 9.28
N PHE A 74 -0.40 1.76 8.99
CA PHE A 74 0.71 1.18 9.74
C PHE A 74 2.01 1.92 9.42
#